data_AF-A0A8J6Y4S9-F1
#
_entry.id   AF-A0A8J6Y4S9-F1
#
_cell.length_a   1.000
_cell.length_b   1.000
_cell.length_c   1.000
_cell.angle_alpha   90.00
_cell.angle_beta   90.00
_cell.angle_gamma   90.00
#
_symmetry.space_group_name_H-M   'P 1'
#
loop_
_entity.id
_entity.type
_entity.pdbx_description
1 polymer ?
#
loop_
_entity_poly.entity_id
_entity_poly.type
_entity_poly.pdbx_seq_one_letter_code
_entity_poly.pdbx_strand_id
1 'polypeptide(L)'
;MAVSAAKAFGLYLRTLRSRAGLSLQDVEDLARNTPGPISKNYLSRCENGQLGLALSKMTILCKIYSVPSDVVLERMELDLELEQIGGPDTENMSYEELIKLGVKSIEEGDYWPGYACYRDAIPLAPTSKLSPSFKDHEEQSLIVDLNCATSAMRVGKNRFAAFEFKRIENTGHLSPTNSCFLFNRMANAS
;
A
#
# COMPACT_ATOMS: atom_id res chain seq x y z
N MET A 1 12.13 -13.55 7.93
CA MET A 1 11.61 -12.64 8.96
C MET A 1 10.45 -11.87 8.37
N ALA A 2 9.42 -11.61 9.17
CA ALA A 2 8.35 -10.69 8.79
C ALA A 2 8.89 -9.26 8.67
N VAL A 3 8.40 -8.51 7.69
CA VAL A 3 8.72 -7.09 7.55
C VAL A 3 8.10 -6.30 8.70
N SER A 4 8.90 -5.50 9.41
CA SER A 4 8.42 -4.69 10.54
C SER A 4 7.39 -3.64 10.13
N ALA A 5 6.53 -3.26 11.07
CA ALA A 5 5.47 -2.28 10.86
C ALA A 5 6.04 -0.94 10.35
N ALA A 6 7.13 -0.47 10.95
CA ALA A 6 7.79 0.78 10.55
C ALA A 6 8.31 0.74 9.11
N LYS A 7 8.91 -0.38 8.68
CA LYS A 7 9.42 -0.56 7.31
C LYS A 7 8.28 -0.64 6.31
N ALA A 8 7.24 -1.41 6.62
CA ALA A 8 6.04 -1.54 5.79
C ALA A 8 5.30 -0.20 5.59
N PHE A 9 5.08 0.54 6.67
CA PHE A 9 4.43 1.85 6.62
C PHE A 9 5.31 2.89 5.90
N GLY A 10 6.63 2.85 6.10
CA GLY A 10 7.58 3.69 5.35
C GLY A 10 7.50 3.48 3.84
N LEU A 11 7.39 2.23 3.39
CA LEU A 11 7.18 1.91 1.97
C LEU A 11 5.85 2.47 1.46
N TYR A 12 4.78 2.44 2.26
CA TYR A 12 3.51 3.06 1.88
C TYR A 12 3.64 4.58 1.70
N LEU A 13 4.33 5.28 2.60
CA LEU A 13 4.59 6.72 2.45
C LEU A 13 5.35 7.03 1.15
N ARG A 14 6.36 6.21 0.82
CA ARG A 14 7.09 6.33 -0.44
C ARG A 14 6.17 6.13 -1.65
N THR A 15 5.29 5.14 -1.59
CA THR A 15 4.30 4.87 -2.64
C THR A 15 3.35 6.06 -2.82
N LEU A 16 2.84 6.66 -1.74
CA LEU A 16 2.02 7.87 -1.82
C LEU A 16 2.77 9.02 -2.48
N ARG A 17 4.02 9.25 -2.07
CA ARG A 17 4.87 10.30 -2.65
C ARG A 17 5.10 10.08 -4.16
N SER A 18 5.45 8.86 -4.55
CA SER A 18 5.67 8.51 -5.96
C SER A 18 4.39 8.65 -6.80
N ARG A 19 3.23 8.25 -6.27
CA ARG A 19 1.93 8.41 -6.94
C ARG A 19 1.55 9.89 -7.12
N ALA A 20 1.94 10.75 -6.19
CA ALA A 20 1.79 12.20 -6.32
C ALA A 20 2.80 12.85 -7.29
N GLY A 21 3.76 12.07 -7.83
CA GLY A 21 4.80 12.58 -8.71
C GLY A 21 5.83 13.46 -8.02
N LEU A 22 5.99 13.35 -6.69
CA LEU A 22 6.81 14.25 -5.89
C LEU A 22 8.18 13.64 -5.55
N SER A 23 9.23 14.45 -5.60
CA SER A 23 10.51 14.15 -4.97
C SER A 23 10.46 14.45 -3.46
N LEU A 24 11.46 13.99 -2.71
CA LEU A 24 11.60 14.36 -1.30
C LEU A 24 11.79 15.88 -1.12
N GLN A 25 12.45 16.55 -2.08
CA GLN A 25 12.66 17.99 -2.06
C GLN A 25 11.34 18.74 -2.27
N ASP A 26 10.49 18.27 -3.19
CA ASP A 26 9.18 18.89 -3.44
C ASP A 26 8.29 18.83 -2.20
N VAL A 27 8.31 17.71 -1.46
CA VAL A 27 7.55 17.59 -0.21
C VAL A 27 8.05 18.56 0.86
N GLU A 28 9.36 18.73 0.98
CA GLU A 28 9.95 19.71 1.91
C GLU A 28 9.54 21.14 1.55
N ASP A 29 9.55 21.48 0.27
CA ASP A 29 9.18 22.81 -0.22
C ASP A 29 7.69 23.09 0.03
N LEU A 30 6.81 22.11 -0.21
CA LEU A 30 5.37 22.21 0.08
C LEU A 30 5.08 22.28 1.59
N ALA A 31 5.88 21.60 2.42
CA ALA A 31 5.69 21.60 3.87
C ALA A 31 6.28 22.83 4.57
N ARG A 32 7.09 23.64 3.89
CA ARG A 32 7.89 24.74 4.47
C ARG A 32 7.06 25.74 5.28
N ASN A 33 5.86 26.08 4.80
CA ASN A 33 4.99 27.08 5.40
C ASN A 33 3.93 26.48 6.34
N THR A 34 4.05 25.19 6.69
CA THR A 34 3.13 24.54 7.61
C THR A 34 3.63 24.66 9.06
N PRO A 35 2.73 24.61 10.07
CA PRO A 35 3.12 24.65 11.49
C PRO A 35 4.03 23.51 11.96
N GLY A 36 4.32 22.52 11.12
CA GLY A 36 5.15 21.37 11.45
C GLY A 36 6.02 20.93 10.28
N PRO A 37 6.97 21.78 9.81
CA PRO A 37 7.70 21.56 8.57
C PRO A 37 8.35 20.17 8.52
N ILE A 38 8.35 19.58 7.33
CA ILE A 38 8.86 18.23 7.08
C ILE A 38 10.10 18.37 6.22
N SER A 39 11.28 18.11 6.78
CA SER A 39 12.50 18.10 5.98
C SER A 39 12.62 16.82 5.16
N LYS A 40 13.31 16.88 4.02
CA LYS A 40 13.57 15.68 3.20
C LYS A 40 14.30 14.57 3.97
N ASN A 41 15.19 14.94 4.89
CA ASN A 41 15.92 13.98 5.73
C ASN A 41 14.98 13.26 6.70
N TYR A 42 14.04 13.98 7.31
CA TYR A 42 13.03 13.37 8.17
C TYR A 42 12.16 12.40 7.39
N LEU A 43 11.62 12.83 6.24
CA LEU A 43 10.75 11.98 5.42
C LEU A 43 11.50 10.77 4.88
N SER A 44 12.74 10.94 4.40
CA SER A 44 13.58 9.84 3.94
C SER A 44 13.78 8.77 5.03
N ARG A 45 14.04 9.18 6.28
CA ARG A 45 14.15 8.23 7.40
C ARG A 45 12.84 7.50 7.69
N CYS A 46 11.71 8.19 7.57
CA CYS A 46 10.39 7.57 7.70
C CYS A 46 10.13 6.56 6.57
N GLU A 47 10.39 6.94 5.32
CA GLU A 47 10.21 6.09 4.15
C GLU A 47 11.13 4.86 4.13
N ASN A 48 12.19 4.85 4.94
CA ASN A 48 13.10 3.72 5.10
C ASN A 48 12.84 2.94 6.40
N GLY A 49 11.78 3.24 7.15
CA GLY A 49 11.43 2.58 8.41
C GLY A 49 12.41 2.86 9.56
N GLN A 50 13.27 3.88 9.42
CA GLN A 50 14.29 4.24 10.42
C GLN A 50 13.76 5.21 11.49
N LEU A 51 12.56 5.75 11.27
CA LEU A 51 11.90 6.70 12.15
C LEU A 51 10.38 6.59 11.98
N GLY A 52 9.65 6.61 13.09
CA GLY A 52 8.19 6.67 13.05
C GLY A 52 7.66 8.03 12.59
N LEU A 53 6.52 8.03 11.90
CA LEU A 53 5.83 9.25 11.50
C LEU A 53 5.12 9.87 12.72
N ALA A 54 5.45 11.12 13.04
CA ALA A 54 4.74 11.86 14.08
C ALA A 54 3.32 12.24 13.60
N LEU A 55 2.31 12.12 14.48
CA LEU A 55 0.92 12.40 14.14
C LEU A 55 0.70 13.82 13.57
N SER A 56 1.39 14.81 14.12
CA SER A 56 1.34 16.19 13.62
C SER A 56 1.82 16.31 12.17
N LYS A 57 2.82 15.52 11.77
CA LYS A 57 3.36 15.47 10.40
C LYS A 57 2.51 14.64 9.46
N MET A 58 1.79 13.64 9.98
CA MET A 58 0.83 12.85 9.18
C MET A 58 -0.24 13.73 8.55
N THR A 59 -0.81 14.68 9.30
CA THR A 59 -1.84 15.60 8.78
C THR A 59 -1.34 16.47 7.62
N ILE A 60 -0.06 16.83 7.63
CA ILE A 60 0.58 17.61 6.56
C ILE A 60 0.78 16.74 5.32
N LEU A 61 1.31 15.52 5.49
CA LEU A 61 1.49 14.57 4.38
C LEU A 61 0.17 14.19 3.72
N CYS A 62 -0.90 14.00 4.51
CA CYS A 62 -2.25 13.74 4.01
C CYS A 62 -2.71 14.85 3.05
N LYS A 63 -2.48 16.12 3.41
CA LYS A 63 -2.81 17.26 2.55
C LYS A 63 -1.95 17.29 1.28
N ILE A 64 -0.64 17.09 1.41
CA ILE A 64 0.30 17.11 0.28
C ILE A 64 -0.02 16.00 -0.73
N TYR A 65 -0.30 14.78 -0.24
CA TYR A 65 -0.60 13.63 -1.10
C TYR A 65 -2.07 13.53 -1.48
N SER A 66 -2.93 14.45 -1.03
CA SER A 66 -4.39 14.42 -1.25
C SER A 66 -5.03 13.09 -0.83
N VAL A 67 -4.60 12.57 0.33
CA VAL A 67 -5.12 11.34 0.93
C VAL A 67 -5.84 11.68 2.24
N PRO A 68 -7.05 11.17 2.49
CA PRO A 68 -7.72 11.32 3.78
C PRO A 68 -6.90 10.73 4.95
N SER A 69 -6.97 11.35 6.13
CA SER A 69 -6.14 10.93 7.27
C SER A 69 -6.57 9.58 7.87
N ASP A 70 -7.85 9.25 7.79
CA ASP A 70 -8.39 7.95 8.21
C ASP A 70 -7.87 6.80 7.35
N VAL A 71 -7.69 7.02 6.04
CA VAL A 71 -7.03 6.06 5.13
C VAL A 71 -5.60 5.77 5.56
N VAL A 72 -4.82 6.83 5.86
CA VAL A 72 -3.42 6.68 6.30
C VAL A 72 -3.34 6.03 7.68
N LEU A 73 -4.28 6.37 8.57
CA LEU A 73 -4.38 5.76 9.90
C LEU A 73 -4.71 4.27 9.83
N GLU A 74 -5.73 3.88 9.06
CA GLU A 74 -6.08 2.47 8.85
C GLU A 74 -4.89 1.69 8.27
N ARG A 75 -4.13 2.29 7.36
CA ARG A 75 -2.92 1.66 6.82
C ARG A 75 -1.82 1.49 7.87
N MET A 76 -1.62 2.47 8.75
CA MET A 76 -0.68 2.34 9.86
C MET A 76 -1.13 1.24 10.84
N GLU A 77 -2.43 1.17 11.15
CA GLU A 77 -2.99 0.13 12.02
C GLU A 77 -2.82 -1.28 11.43
N LEU A 78 -3.03 -1.47 10.12
CA LEU A 78 -2.76 -2.75 9.46
C LEU A 78 -1.36 -3.26 9.73
N ASP A 79 -0.37 -2.39 9.55
CA ASP A 79 1.03 -2.77 9.67
C ASP A 79 1.41 -3.04 11.14
N LEU A 80 0.83 -2.31 12.10
CA LEU A 80 0.99 -2.54 13.54
C LEU A 80 0.32 -3.83 14.03
N GLU A 81 -0.93 -4.07 13.62
CA GLU A 81 -1.69 -5.28 13.99
C GLU A 81 -1.03 -6.53 13.44
N LEU A 82 -0.57 -6.51 12.18
CA LEU A 82 0.15 -7.64 11.59
C LEU A 82 1.46 -7.97 12.33
N GLU A 83 2.20 -6.95 12.78
CA GLU A 83 3.41 -7.15 13.58
C GLU A 83 3.10 -7.80 14.93
N GLN A 84 1.99 -7.41 15.57
CA GLN A 84 1.53 -8.00 16.83
C GLN A 84 1.06 -9.45 16.68
N ILE A 85 0.35 -9.76 15.60
CA ILE A 85 -0.19 -11.10 15.32
C ILE A 85 0.94 -12.06 14.90
N GLY A 86 2.02 -11.55 14.32
CA GLY A 86 3.12 -12.36 13.80
C GLY A 86 2.85 -12.84 12.37
N GLY A 87 2.92 -11.91 11.42
CA GLY A 87 2.77 -12.20 9.99
C GLY A 87 3.81 -13.17 9.41
N PRO A 88 3.61 -13.64 8.17
CA PRO A 88 4.52 -14.58 7.52
C PRO A 88 5.91 -13.98 7.27
N ASP A 89 6.90 -14.85 7.17
CA ASP A 89 8.27 -14.49 6.77
C ASP A 89 8.31 -14.15 5.28
N THR A 90 8.11 -12.87 4.94
CA THR A 90 8.08 -12.38 3.55
C THR A 90 9.40 -11.75 3.10
N GLU A 91 10.32 -11.47 4.02
CA GLU A 91 11.57 -10.80 3.68
C GLU A 91 12.43 -11.65 2.73
N ASN A 92 12.89 -11.03 1.65
CA ASN A 92 13.67 -11.62 0.54
C ASN A 92 12.90 -12.60 -0.36
N MET A 93 11.59 -12.78 -0.19
CA MET A 93 10.80 -13.52 -1.17
C MET A 93 10.73 -12.75 -2.49
N SER A 94 10.77 -13.49 -3.60
CA SER A 94 10.46 -12.97 -4.93
C SER A 94 8.98 -12.59 -5.04
N TYR A 95 8.67 -11.79 -6.06
CA TYR A 95 7.29 -11.45 -6.39
C TYR A 95 6.42 -12.68 -6.58
N GLU A 96 6.89 -13.67 -7.35
CA GLU A 96 6.14 -14.90 -7.63
C GLU A 96 5.85 -15.72 -6.37
N GLU A 97 6.82 -15.79 -5.45
CA GLU A 97 6.65 -16.46 -4.16
C GLU A 97 5.60 -15.75 -3.29
N LEU A 98 5.66 -14.41 -3.22
CA LEU A 98 4.68 -13.61 -2.48
C LEU A 98 3.27 -13.76 -3.05
N ILE A 99 3.11 -13.69 -4.38
CA ILE A 99 1.79 -13.87 -5.01
C ILE A 99 1.25 -15.27 -4.73
N LYS A 100 2.07 -16.32 -4.87
CA LYS A 100 1.65 -17.70 -4.61
C LYS A 100 1.23 -17.91 -3.15
N LEU A 101 2.01 -17.40 -2.19
CA LEU A 101 1.68 -17.51 -0.78
C LEU A 101 0.44 -16.68 -0.42
N GLY A 102 0.31 -15.49 -0.99
CA GLY A 102 -0.87 -14.63 -0.82
C GLY A 102 -2.14 -15.32 -1.31
N VAL A 103 -2.14 -15.88 -2.52
CA VAL A 103 -3.30 -16.61 -3.07
C VAL A 103 -3.68 -17.76 -2.15
N LYS A 104 -2.71 -18.60 -1.77
CA LYS A 104 -2.96 -19.74 -0.88
C LYS A 104 -3.58 -19.29 0.45
N SER A 105 -3.05 -18.23 1.06
CA SER A 105 -3.55 -17.71 2.33
C SER A 105 -5.01 -17.24 2.22
N ILE A 106 -5.35 -16.54 1.13
CA ILE A 106 -6.72 -16.07 0.91
C ILE A 106 -7.69 -17.23 0.66
N GLU A 107 -7.27 -18.27 -0.07
CA GLU A 107 -8.07 -19.48 -0.30
C GLU A 107 -8.35 -20.24 1.00
N GLU A 108 -7.41 -20.22 1.94
CA GLU A 108 -7.54 -20.82 3.28
C GLU A 108 -8.33 -19.94 4.26
N GLY A 109 -8.67 -18.70 3.87
CA GLY A 109 -9.40 -17.74 4.69
C GLY A 109 -8.51 -16.88 5.61
N ASP A 110 -7.19 -17.02 5.49
CA ASP A 110 -6.18 -16.31 6.27
C ASP A 110 -5.83 -14.96 5.65
N TYR A 111 -6.64 -13.94 5.97
CA TYR A 111 -6.53 -12.62 5.35
C TYR A 111 -5.30 -11.81 5.80
N TRP A 112 -4.79 -12.03 7.01
CA TRP A 112 -3.60 -11.34 7.51
C TRP A 112 -2.31 -11.74 6.77
N PRO A 113 -2.01 -13.05 6.63
CA PRO A 113 -0.92 -13.50 5.76
C PRO A 113 -1.10 -13.07 4.30
N GLY A 114 -2.34 -13.15 3.78
CA GLY A 114 -2.64 -12.65 2.43
C GLY A 114 -2.31 -11.17 2.25
N TYR A 115 -2.74 -10.31 3.19
CA TYR A 115 -2.40 -8.89 3.23
C TYR A 115 -0.88 -8.67 3.23
N ALA A 116 -0.15 -9.36 4.11
CA ALA A 116 1.31 -9.23 4.23
C ALA A 116 2.01 -9.53 2.89
N CYS A 117 1.64 -10.64 2.25
CA CYS A 117 2.22 -11.06 0.98
C CYS A 117 1.96 -10.04 -0.14
N TYR A 118 0.71 -9.59 -0.31
CA TYR A 118 0.41 -8.61 -1.36
C TYR A 118 1.05 -7.25 -1.09
N ARG A 119 1.03 -6.79 0.17
CA ARG A 119 1.70 -5.56 0.58
C ARG A 119 3.18 -5.56 0.19
N ASP A 120 3.87 -6.66 0.46
CA ASP A 120 5.31 -6.77 0.20
C ASP A 120 5.62 -7.01 -1.28
N ALA A 121 4.63 -7.49 -2.06
CA ALA A 121 4.74 -7.63 -3.51
C ALA A 121 4.60 -6.31 -4.27
N ILE A 122 3.90 -5.29 -3.72
CA ILE A 122 3.70 -3.97 -4.36
C ILE A 122 5.00 -3.36 -4.90
N PRO A 123 6.08 -3.19 -4.10
CA PRO A 123 7.32 -2.58 -4.60
C PRO A 123 8.04 -3.43 -5.65
N LEU A 124 7.74 -4.72 -5.75
CA LEU A 124 8.37 -5.65 -6.70
C LEU A 124 7.60 -5.74 -8.02
N ALA A 125 6.29 -5.50 -7.99
CA ALA A 125 5.41 -5.69 -9.15
C ALA A 125 5.85 -4.96 -10.44
N PRO A 126 6.38 -3.71 -10.39
CA PRO A 126 6.79 -2.99 -11.60
C PRO A 126 8.02 -3.57 -12.30
N THR A 127 8.89 -4.26 -11.58
CA THR A 127 10.19 -4.75 -12.10
C THR A 127 10.26 -6.28 -12.21
N SER A 128 9.31 -6.98 -11.59
CA SER A 128 9.22 -8.44 -11.65
C SER A 128 8.74 -8.90 -13.01
N LYS A 129 9.03 -10.15 -13.37
CA LYS A 129 8.64 -10.72 -14.67
C LYS A 129 7.14 -10.54 -14.90
N LEU A 130 6.76 -10.05 -16.08
CA LEU A 130 5.35 -9.88 -16.44
C LEU A 130 4.67 -11.26 -16.50
N SER A 131 3.62 -11.44 -15.69
CA SER A 131 2.76 -12.62 -15.77
C SER A 131 1.97 -12.63 -17.08
N PRO A 132 1.81 -13.77 -17.77
CA PRO A 132 0.99 -13.88 -18.98
C PRO A 132 -0.49 -13.50 -18.78
N SER A 133 -0.96 -13.45 -17.53
CA SER A 133 -2.33 -13.06 -17.19
C SER A 133 -2.57 -11.53 -17.21
N PHE A 134 -1.53 -10.72 -17.36
CA PHE A 134 -1.63 -9.26 -17.37
C PHE A 134 -1.14 -8.70 -18.71
N LYS A 135 -1.76 -7.62 -19.16
CA LYS A 135 -1.41 -6.98 -20.43
C LYS A 135 -0.05 -6.27 -20.36
N ASP A 136 0.30 -5.71 -19.20
CA ASP A 136 1.54 -4.97 -18.93
C ASP A 136 1.86 -4.89 -17.42
N HIS A 137 3.02 -4.32 -17.08
CA HIS A 137 3.49 -4.17 -15.70
C HIS A 137 2.63 -3.22 -14.85
N GLU A 138 1.93 -2.28 -15.48
CA GLU A 138 1.06 -1.36 -14.77
C GLU A 138 -0.22 -2.08 -14.32
N GLU A 139 -0.85 -2.88 -15.20
CA GLU A 139 -1.97 -3.75 -14.81
C GLU A 139 -1.53 -4.74 -13.72
N GLN A 140 -0.35 -5.35 -13.85
CA GLN A 140 0.22 -6.23 -12.82
C GLN A 140 0.30 -5.53 -11.46
N SER A 141 0.82 -4.30 -11.44
CA SER A 141 0.98 -3.50 -10.21
C SER A 141 -0.38 -3.13 -9.61
N LEU A 142 -1.35 -2.72 -10.43
CA LEU A 142 -2.70 -2.39 -9.99
C LEU A 142 -3.46 -3.60 -9.42
N ILE A 143 -3.22 -4.80 -9.94
CA ILE A 143 -3.82 -6.03 -9.41
C ILE A 143 -3.25 -6.40 -8.04
N VAL A 144 -1.96 -6.19 -7.82
CA VAL A 144 -1.38 -6.38 -6.48
C VAL A 144 -1.93 -5.36 -5.49
N ASP A 145 -2.06 -4.09 -5.90
CA ASP A 145 -2.72 -3.06 -5.10
C ASP A 145 -4.18 -3.47 -4.77
N LEU A 146 -4.93 -3.97 -5.76
CA LEU A 146 -6.31 -4.44 -5.61
C LEU A 146 -6.41 -5.60 -4.60
N ASN A 147 -5.50 -6.58 -4.70
CA ASN A 147 -5.47 -7.74 -3.80
C ASN A 147 -5.07 -7.35 -2.37
N CYS A 148 -4.14 -6.41 -2.22
CA CYS A 148 -3.74 -5.83 -0.94
C CYS A 148 -4.93 -5.11 -0.27
N ALA A 149 -5.59 -4.21 -1.00
CA ALA A 149 -6.78 -3.48 -0.54
C ALA A 149 -7.94 -4.43 -0.22
N THR A 150 -8.14 -5.46 -1.02
CA THR A 150 -9.14 -6.51 -0.78
C THR A 150 -8.86 -7.25 0.54
N SER A 151 -7.61 -7.62 0.79
CA SER A 151 -7.23 -8.32 2.02
C SER A 151 -7.41 -7.42 3.24
N ALA A 152 -7.05 -6.14 3.12
CA ALA A 152 -7.27 -5.12 4.15
C ALA A 152 -8.76 -4.94 4.48
N MET A 153 -9.64 -4.92 3.48
CA MET A 153 -11.09 -4.88 3.68
C MET A 153 -11.59 -6.06 4.52
N ARG A 154 -11.07 -7.27 4.26
CA ARG A 154 -11.48 -8.50 4.96
C ARG A 154 -11.06 -8.53 6.43
N VAL A 155 -10.08 -7.71 6.81
CA VAL A 155 -9.69 -7.49 8.21
C VAL A 155 -10.25 -6.19 8.80
N GLY A 156 -11.24 -5.57 8.12
CA GLY A 156 -12.03 -4.46 8.65
C GLY A 156 -11.54 -3.05 8.27
N LYS A 157 -10.54 -2.91 7.41
CA LYS A 157 -9.94 -1.62 7.02
C LYS A 157 -10.58 -1.06 5.76
N ASN A 158 -11.85 -0.70 5.91
CA ASN A 158 -12.75 -0.38 4.80
C ASN A 158 -12.44 0.98 4.16
N ARG A 159 -12.00 1.99 4.93
CA ARG A 159 -11.68 3.32 4.36
C ARG A 159 -10.46 3.23 3.46
N PHE A 160 -9.42 2.54 3.90
CA PHE A 160 -8.23 2.25 3.12
C PHE A 160 -8.59 1.47 1.85
N ALA A 161 -9.36 0.39 1.98
CA ALA A 161 -9.75 -0.43 0.85
C ALA A 161 -10.56 0.36 -0.20
N ALA A 162 -11.60 1.07 0.22
CA ALA A 162 -12.44 1.88 -0.66
C ALA A 162 -11.64 2.98 -1.38
N PHE A 163 -10.72 3.64 -0.66
CA PHE A 163 -9.84 4.64 -1.24
C PHE A 163 -8.95 4.05 -2.34
N GLU A 164 -8.31 2.90 -2.08
CA GLU A 164 -7.47 2.23 -3.07
C GLU A 164 -8.28 1.71 -4.26
N PHE A 165 -9.48 1.16 -4.05
CA PHE A 165 -10.35 0.75 -5.16
C PHE A 165 -10.72 1.92 -6.06
N LYS A 166 -11.12 3.05 -5.47
CA LYS A 166 -11.46 4.24 -6.26
C LYS A 166 -10.25 4.77 -7.02
N ARG A 167 -9.07 4.75 -6.41
CA ARG A 167 -7.82 5.12 -7.08
C ARG A 167 -7.53 4.22 -8.27
N ILE A 168 -7.66 2.90 -8.10
CA ILE A 168 -7.43 1.91 -9.17
C ILE A 168 -8.45 2.09 -10.29
N GLU A 169 -9.73 2.32 -9.96
CA GLU A 169 -10.77 2.62 -10.96
C GLU A 169 -10.41 3.85 -11.80
N ASN A 170 -9.95 4.92 -11.14
CA ASN A 170 -9.61 6.18 -11.80
C ASN A 170 -8.42 6.07 -12.76
N THR A 171 -7.62 5.01 -12.73
CA THR A 171 -6.55 4.82 -13.73
C THR A 171 -7.10 4.40 -15.08
N GLY A 172 -8.27 3.73 -15.11
CA GLY A 172 -8.84 3.16 -16.33
C GLY A 172 -7.96 2.08 -16.98
N HIS A 173 -6.94 1.58 -16.28
CA HIS A 173 -5.89 0.76 -16.89
C HIS A 173 -6.11 -0.76 -16.71
N LEU A 174 -7.13 -1.18 -15.97
CA LEU A 174 -7.44 -2.61 -15.87
C LEU A 174 -8.06 -3.14 -17.17
N SER A 175 -7.72 -4.37 -17.55
CA SER A 175 -8.42 -5.09 -18.62
C SER A 175 -9.90 -5.31 -18.26
N PRO A 176 -10.77 -5.61 -19.24
CA PRO A 176 -12.20 -5.82 -18.97
C PRO A 176 -12.47 -6.88 -17.88
N THR A 177 -11.77 -8.01 -17.94
CA THR A 177 -11.88 -9.08 -16.94
C THR A 177 -11.52 -8.58 -15.55
N ASN A 178 -10.42 -7.84 -15.41
CA ASN A 178 -9.95 -7.31 -14.14
C ASN A 178 -10.81 -6.15 -13.61
N SER A 179 -11.39 -5.36 -14.50
CA SER A 179 -12.35 -4.31 -14.14
C SER A 179 -13.61 -4.92 -13.50
N CYS A 180 -14.10 -6.05 -14.01
CA CYS A 180 -15.23 -6.76 -13.38
C CYS A 180 -14.92 -7.17 -11.93
N PHE A 181 -13.70 -7.64 -11.66
CA PHE A 181 -13.29 -7.96 -10.29
C PHE A 181 -13.27 -6.72 -9.41
N LEU A 182 -12.68 -5.61 -9.88
CA LEU A 182 -12.67 -4.34 -9.15
C LEU A 182 -14.10 -3.87 -8.79
N PHE A 183 -15.01 -3.84 -9.75
CA PHE A 183 -16.39 -3.40 -9.51
C PHE A 183 -17.12 -4.28 -8.50
N ASN A 184 -16.90 -5.60 -8.54
CA ASN A 184 -17.44 -6.50 -7.53
C ASN A 184 -16.90 -6.18 -6.13
N ARG A 185 -15.60 -5.87 -5.99
CA ARG A 185 -15.01 -5.48 -4.69
C ARG A 185 -15.55 -4.14 -4.20
N MET A 186 -15.68 -3.15 -5.07
CA MET A 186 -16.25 -1.85 -4.72
C MET A 186 -17.69 -1.96 -4.20
N ALA A 187 -18.52 -2.79 -4.85
CA ALA A 187 -19.89 -3.04 -4.40
C ALA A 187 -19.96 -3.67 -2.99
N ASN A 188 -18.94 -4.44 -2.60
CA ASN A 188 -18.85 -5.05 -1.27
C ASN A 188 -18.16 -4.16 -0.21
N ALA A 189 -17.59 -3.04 -0.62
CA ALA A 189 -16.92 -2.08 0.27
C ALA A 189 -17.82 -0.91 0.69
N SER A 190 -19.04 -0.85 0.14
CA SER A 190 -20.01 0.24 0.29
C SER A 190 -20.92 0.04 1.51
#